data_AF-A0A947EQ37-F1
#
_entry.id   AF-A0A947EQ37-F1
#
_cell.length_a   1.000
_cell.length_b   1.000
_cell.length_c   1.000
_cell.angle_alpha   90.00
_cell.angle_beta   90.00
_cell.angle_gamma   90.00
#
_symmetry.space_group_name_H-M   'P 1'
#
loop_
_entity.id
_entity.type
_entity.pdbx_description
1 polymer ?
#
loop_
_entity_poly.entity_id
_entity_poly.type
_entity_poly.pdbx_seq_one_letter_code
_entity_poly.pdbx_strand_id
1 'polypeptide(L)'
;QLYNAIIYDVDKFSNQLDYMSYHIELLDNIINTPDSIPIQYLPYSLYNASFDNFRSYQSDAHFYANDLNSDYANTSRNELIKQITGYLNLIRSAETNPFEISTDILTSFLISEDLAYPELNREDLNEGWNTDDPLYYSQARLLRLQNDLKTEKYQAIIKTYRSQKIAYRRGAQAKYNHGTAVLNLIKAYIPDVRVIYDNVGIIGTSLGGYDDVGGISTPMQQTDAERGIWEAQLFLKKGTVKFRCNDSWLRNWGADFGQDSYLKGPAVPDGNNIEIKEGNYHIVLDLTNYTYEFTKLD
;
A
#
# COMPACT_ATOMS: atom_id res chain seq x y z
N GLN A 1 -2.42 -13.00 18.64
CA GLN A 1 -1.22 -12.21 18.30
C GLN A 1 -0.50 -12.73 17.07
N LEU A 2 0.07 -13.94 17.06
CA LEU A 2 0.68 -14.50 15.83
C LEU A 2 -0.29 -14.52 14.63
N TYR A 3 -1.53 -14.96 14.84
CA TYR A 3 -2.56 -14.94 13.80
C TYR A 3 -2.80 -13.52 13.22
N ASN A 4 -2.89 -12.50 14.06
CA ASN A 4 -3.00 -11.11 13.60
C ASN A 4 -1.77 -10.68 12.80
N ALA A 5 -0.56 -11.00 13.27
CA ALA A 5 0.67 -10.62 12.57
C ALA A 5 0.73 -11.24 11.16
N ILE A 6 0.36 -12.51 11.01
CA ILE A 6 0.31 -13.16 9.70
C ILE A 6 -0.78 -12.55 8.80
N ILE A 7 -1.93 -12.14 9.37
CA ILE A 7 -2.94 -11.38 8.59
C ILE A 7 -2.35 -10.07 8.08
N TYR A 8 -1.61 -9.35 8.92
CA TYR A 8 -1.02 -8.08 8.51
C TYR A 8 0.01 -8.28 7.40
N ASP A 9 0.82 -9.33 7.50
CA ASP A 9 1.74 -9.68 6.43
C ASP A 9 0.97 -9.97 5.12
N VAL A 10 -0.09 -10.78 5.18
CA VAL A 10 -0.91 -11.16 4.01
C VAL A 10 -1.54 -9.92 3.38
N ASP A 11 -2.12 -9.02 4.18
CA ASP A 11 -2.67 -7.75 3.72
C ASP A 11 -1.59 -6.91 3.00
N LYS A 12 -0.41 -6.78 3.61
CA LYS A 12 0.74 -6.05 3.02
C LYS A 12 1.19 -6.65 1.68
N PHE A 13 1.27 -7.97 1.59
CA PHE A 13 1.66 -8.64 0.36
C PHE A 13 0.57 -8.54 -0.72
N SER A 14 -0.71 -8.54 -0.34
CA SER A 14 -1.82 -8.29 -1.28
C SER A 14 -1.69 -6.89 -1.89
N ASN A 15 -1.50 -5.86 -1.05
CA ASN A 15 -1.31 -4.49 -1.54
C ASN A 15 -0.08 -4.36 -2.44
N GLN A 16 1.01 -5.05 -2.09
CA GLN A 16 2.20 -5.07 -2.93
C GLN A 16 1.91 -5.70 -4.30
N LEU A 17 1.04 -6.72 -4.38
CA LEU A 17 0.61 -7.31 -5.65
C LEU A 17 -0.14 -6.31 -6.52
N ASP A 18 -1.13 -5.62 -5.94
CA ASP A 18 -1.97 -4.66 -6.66
C ASP A 18 -1.13 -3.47 -7.14
N TYR A 19 -0.29 -2.92 -6.24
CA TYR A 19 0.61 -1.82 -6.56
C TYR A 19 1.61 -2.18 -7.66
N MET A 20 2.23 -3.37 -7.60
CA MET A 20 3.11 -3.84 -8.68
C MET A 20 2.35 -4.07 -9.98
N SER A 21 1.12 -4.56 -9.93
CA SER A 21 0.30 -4.80 -11.13
C SER A 21 -0.04 -3.49 -11.84
N TYR A 22 -0.47 -2.48 -11.10
CA TYR A 22 -0.72 -1.14 -11.63
C TYR A 22 0.54 -0.55 -12.29
N HIS A 23 1.71 -0.65 -11.65
CA HIS A 23 2.95 -0.13 -12.23
C HIS A 23 3.34 -0.89 -13.50
N ILE A 24 3.14 -2.21 -13.53
CA ILE A 24 3.43 -3.01 -14.73
C ILE A 24 2.51 -2.61 -15.89
N GLU A 25 1.22 -2.37 -15.62
CA GLU A 25 0.27 -1.89 -16.62
C GLU A 25 0.65 -0.49 -17.13
N LEU A 26 1.02 0.43 -16.24
CA LEU A 26 1.50 1.76 -16.62
C LEU A 26 2.74 1.67 -17.52
N LEU A 27 3.71 0.82 -17.18
CA LEU A 27 4.88 0.58 -18.00
C LEU A 27 4.53 -0.08 -19.34
N ASP A 28 3.55 -0.99 -19.37
CA ASP A 28 3.04 -1.58 -20.61
C ASP A 28 2.41 -0.53 -21.52
N ASN A 29 1.64 0.42 -20.97
CA ASN A 29 1.07 1.53 -21.72
C ASN A 29 2.16 2.44 -22.30
N ILE A 30 3.21 2.73 -21.52
CA ILE A 30 4.37 3.52 -21.99
C ILE A 30 5.16 2.77 -23.08
N ILE A 31 5.33 1.45 -22.96
CA ILE A 31 6.06 0.64 -23.94
C ILE A 31 5.29 0.56 -25.26
N ASN A 32 3.98 0.27 -25.20
CA ASN A 32 3.18 -0.06 -26.37
C ASN A 32 2.56 1.18 -27.03
N THR A 33 2.20 2.17 -26.23
CA THR A 33 1.49 3.39 -26.68
C THR A 33 2.02 4.62 -25.94
N PRO A 34 3.28 5.06 -26.18
CA PRO A 34 3.89 6.18 -25.45
C PRO A 34 3.10 7.49 -25.50
N ASP A 35 2.29 7.68 -26.56
CA ASP A 35 1.47 8.88 -26.77
C ASP A 35 0.10 8.82 -26.04
N SER A 36 -0.21 7.72 -25.34
CA SER A 36 -1.49 7.55 -24.63
C SER A 36 -1.59 8.37 -23.34
N ILE A 37 -0.46 8.72 -22.74
CA ILE A 37 -0.39 9.54 -21.53
C ILE A 37 -0.25 11.01 -21.97
N PRO A 38 -1.12 11.92 -21.50
CA PRO A 38 -0.96 13.33 -21.81
C PRO A 38 0.41 13.83 -21.38
N ILE A 39 1.04 14.65 -22.22
CA ILE A 39 2.47 14.93 -22.13
C ILE A 39 2.90 15.55 -20.78
N GLN A 40 2.02 16.33 -20.16
CA GLN A 40 2.22 16.94 -18.83
C GLN A 40 2.36 15.90 -17.70
N TYR A 41 1.74 14.73 -17.85
CA TYR A 41 1.80 13.66 -16.85
C TYR A 41 2.94 12.67 -17.08
N LEU A 42 3.66 12.74 -18.22
CA LEU A 42 4.72 11.76 -18.53
C LEU A 42 5.81 11.68 -17.45
N PRO A 43 6.38 12.80 -16.94
CA PRO A 43 7.36 12.73 -15.86
C PRO A 43 6.77 12.07 -14.61
N TYR A 44 5.55 12.50 -14.21
CA TYR A 44 4.83 11.91 -13.09
C TYR A 44 4.70 10.39 -13.25
N SER A 45 4.19 9.92 -14.39
CA SER A 45 3.92 8.51 -14.62
C SER A 45 5.19 7.66 -14.54
N LEU A 46 6.31 8.17 -15.07
CA LEU A 46 7.59 7.48 -15.05
C LEU A 46 8.17 7.38 -13.63
N TYR A 47 8.15 8.47 -12.87
CA TYR A 47 8.60 8.47 -11.48
C TYR A 47 7.63 7.71 -10.57
N ASN A 48 6.32 7.81 -10.78
CA ASN A 48 5.35 7.04 -10.02
C ASN A 48 5.59 5.53 -10.19
N ALA A 49 5.76 5.07 -11.43
CA ALA A 49 6.10 3.68 -11.72
C ALA A 49 7.39 3.22 -11.00
N SER A 50 8.28 4.16 -10.70
CA SER A 50 9.60 3.91 -10.13
C SER A 50 9.60 3.69 -8.61
N PHE A 51 8.58 4.18 -7.90
CA PHE A 51 8.44 3.99 -6.45
C PHE A 51 8.14 2.53 -6.03
N ASP A 52 8.60 2.19 -4.82
CA ASP A 52 8.35 0.91 -4.16
C ASP A 52 8.30 1.12 -2.63
N ASN A 53 7.08 1.25 -2.11
CA ASN A 53 6.84 1.58 -0.70
C ASN A 53 6.93 0.37 0.24
N PHE A 54 7.20 -0.84 -0.29
CA PHE A 54 7.15 -2.09 0.48
C PHE A 54 8.54 -2.56 0.94
N ARG A 55 9.62 -1.89 0.52
CA ARG A 55 11.01 -2.28 0.82
C ARG A 55 11.37 -2.27 2.30
N SER A 56 10.72 -1.42 3.09
CA SER A 56 10.99 -1.27 4.52
C SER A 56 10.12 -2.16 5.41
N TYR A 57 9.17 -2.89 4.84
CA TYR A 57 8.25 -3.71 5.63
C TYR A 57 8.98 -4.87 6.29
N GLN A 58 8.81 -4.99 7.61
CA GLN A 58 9.30 -6.10 8.41
C GLN A 58 8.12 -6.75 9.12
N SER A 59 8.04 -8.08 8.99
CA SER A 59 7.00 -8.87 9.64
C SER A 59 7.28 -9.03 11.14
N ASP A 60 6.28 -8.73 11.96
CA ASP A 60 6.30 -9.00 13.40
C ASP A 60 5.94 -10.46 13.73
N ALA A 61 5.59 -11.29 12.73
CA ALA A 61 5.18 -12.67 12.98
C ALA A 61 6.27 -13.49 13.70
N HIS A 62 7.54 -13.18 13.44
CA HIS A 62 8.67 -13.81 14.14
C HIS A 62 8.67 -13.55 15.64
N PHE A 63 8.31 -12.33 16.07
CA PHE A 63 8.27 -11.98 17.48
C PHE A 63 7.28 -12.88 18.24
N TYR A 64 6.11 -13.10 17.67
CA TYR A 64 5.05 -13.92 18.27
C TYR A 64 5.21 -15.43 18.06
N ALA A 65 6.11 -15.85 17.17
CA ALA A 65 6.37 -17.26 16.89
C ALA A 65 7.31 -17.93 17.91
N ASN A 66 8.03 -17.14 18.72
CA ASN A 66 8.97 -17.65 19.71
C ASN A 66 8.32 -18.57 20.76
N ASP A 67 7.01 -18.45 20.98
CA ASP A 67 6.24 -19.25 21.94
C ASP A 67 5.73 -20.59 21.36
N LEU A 68 5.98 -20.87 20.07
CA LEU A 68 5.55 -22.10 19.41
C LEU A 68 6.41 -23.30 19.81
N ASN A 69 5.96 -24.03 20.84
CA ASN A 69 6.62 -25.26 21.29
C ASN A 69 6.07 -26.50 20.56
N SER A 70 6.98 -27.38 20.11
CA SER A 70 6.63 -28.70 19.60
C SER A 70 6.12 -29.61 20.72
N ASP A 71 5.25 -30.54 20.38
CA ASP A 71 4.70 -31.53 21.30
C ASP A 71 4.76 -32.90 20.63
N TYR A 72 5.67 -33.77 21.09
CA TYR A 72 5.92 -35.08 20.47
C TYR A 72 4.66 -35.95 20.33
N ALA A 73 3.66 -35.77 21.19
CA ALA A 73 2.41 -36.54 21.14
C ALA A 73 1.37 -35.96 20.17
N ASN A 74 1.48 -34.69 19.79
CA ASN A 74 0.49 -34.01 18.95
C ASN A 74 1.02 -33.76 17.53
N THR A 75 0.82 -34.75 16.66
CA THR A 75 1.30 -34.73 15.28
C THR A 75 0.67 -33.60 14.45
N SER A 76 -0.63 -33.31 14.65
CA SER A 76 -1.34 -32.23 13.95
C SER A 76 -0.80 -30.86 14.33
N ARG A 77 -0.52 -30.62 15.62
CA ARG A 77 0.12 -29.39 16.10
C ARG A 77 1.52 -29.23 15.54
N ASN A 78 2.31 -30.30 15.53
CA ASN A 78 3.67 -30.24 14.98
C ASN A 78 3.66 -29.94 13.48
N GLU A 79 2.70 -30.48 12.73
CA GLU A 79 2.57 -30.15 11.32
C GLU A 79 2.20 -28.68 11.11
N LEU A 80 1.23 -28.15 11.89
CA LEU A 80 0.91 -26.73 11.86
C LEU A 80 2.13 -25.84 12.16
N ILE A 81 2.91 -26.18 13.20
CA ILE A 81 4.13 -25.44 13.55
C ILE A 81 5.14 -25.46 12.40
N LYS A 82 5.34 -26.61 11.73
CA LYS A 82 6.22 -26.68 10.55
C LYS A 82 5.76 -25.77 9.41
N GLN A 83 4.46 -25.73 9.13
CA GLN A 83 3.90 -24.85 8.09
C GLN A 83 4.14 -23.38 8.45
N ILE A 84 3.90 -23.00 9.71
CA ILE A 84 4.21 -21.64 10.21
C ILE A 84 5.71 -21.34 10.08
N THR A 85 6.60 -22.25 10.49
CA THR A 85 8.06 -22.07 10.35
C THR A 85 8.48 -21.92 8.88
N GLY A 86 7.87 -22.68 7.97
CA GLY A 86 8.11 -22.54 6.53
C GLY A 86 7.75 -21.14 6.02
N TYR A 87 6.62 -20.60 6.46
CA TYR A 87 6.19 -19.25 6.13
C TYR A 87 7.13 -18.18 6.70
N LEU A 88 7.50 -18.29 7.98
CA LEU A 88 8.45 -17.37 8.62
C LEU A 88 9.81 -17.35 7.89
N ASN A 89 10.30 -18.51 7.46
CA ASN A 89 11.52 -18.57 6.66
C ASN A 89 11.37 -17.88 5.29
N LEU A 90 10.20 -18.00 4.64
CA LEU A 90 9.92 -17.36 3.36
C LEU A 90 9.85 -15.83 3.46
N ILE A 91 9.26 -15.28 4.53
CA ILE A 91 9.19 -13.82 4.69
C ILE A 91 10.49 -13.24 5.24
N ARG A 92 11.30 -14.05 5.95
CA ARG A 92 12.64 -13.66 6.45
C ARG A 92 13.71 -13.71 5.38
N SER A 93 13.56 -14.54 4.35
CA SER A 93 14.49 -14.47 3.23
C SER A 93 14.36 -13.06 2.66
N ALA A 94 15.28 -12.17 3.05
CA ALA A 94 15.71 -11.08 2.22
C ALA A 94 15.90 -11.74 0.89
N GLU A 95 15.02 -11.44 -0.07
CA GLU A 95 15.28 -11.91 -1.39
C GLU A 95 16.66 -11.32 -1.68
N THR A 96 17.69 -12.16 -1.76
CA THR A 96 18.82 -11.86 -2.61
C THR A 96 18.24 -11.87 -4.02
N ASN A 97 17.33 -10.94 -4.30
CA ASN A 97 16.78 -10.75 -5.59
C ASN A 97 17.99 -10.20 -6.34
N PRO A 98 18.52 -10.91 -7.35
CA PRO A 98 19.63 -10.36 -8.13
C PRO A 98 19.24 -9.05 -8.83
N PHE A 99 17.95 -8.67 -8.78
CA PHE A 99 17.39 -7.40 -9.19
C PHE A 99 17.12 -6.42 -8.03
N GLU A 100 17.47 -6.78 -6.78
CA GLU A 100 17.58 -5.89 -5.62
C GLU A 100 18.75 -4.92 -5.85
N ILE A 101 18.65 -4.11 -6.90
CA ILE A 101 19.57 -3.03 -7.11
C ILE A 101 19.00 -1.86 -6.33
N SER A 102 19.76 -1.45 -5.32
CA SER A 102 19.62 -0.23 -4.54
C SER A 102 19.57 1.06 -5.37
N THR A 103 19.58 0.96 -6.70
CA THR A 103 19.28 2.03 -7.63
C THR A 103 18.04 1.61 -8.42
N ASP A 104 16.95 2.31 -8.18
CA ASP A 104 15.88 2.40 -9.15
C ASP A 104 16.50 2.85 -10.48
N ILE A 105 16.71 1.88 -11.38
CA ILE A 105 17.46 2.08 -12.62
C ILE A 105 16.74 3.05 -13.53
N LEU A 106 15.40 3.10 -13.45
CA LEU A 106 14.59 4.01 -14.24
C LEU A 106 14.78 5.43 -13.71
N THR A 107 14.63 5.66 -12.41
CA THR A 107 14.89 6.99 -11.83
C THR A 107 16.32 7.46 -12.07
N SER A 108 17.31 6.61 -11.83
CA SER A 108 18.72 6.94 -12.05
C SER A 108 18.98 7.32 -13.52
N PHE A 109 18.33 6.60 -14.44
CA PHE A 109 18.39 6.89 -15.87
C PHE A 109 17.73 8.23 -16.22
N LEU A 110 16.51 8.50 -15.74
CA LEU A 110 15.79 9.75 -16.00
C LEU A 110 16.58 10.97 -15.51
N ILE A 111 17.18 10.88 -14.32
CA ILE A 111 18.08 11.91 -13.78
C ILE A 111 19.29 12.12 -14.70
N SER A 112 19.90 11.04 -15.19
CA SER A 112 21.03 11.13 -16.12
C SER A 112 20.67 11.76 -17.47
N GLU A 113 19.39 11.71 -17.86
CA GLU A 113 18.86 12.32 -19.08
C GLU A 113 18.36 13.76 -18.88
N ASP A 114 18.67 14.36 -17.72
CA ASP A 114 18.27 15.71 -17.30
C ASP A 114 16.74 15.85 -17.14
N LEU A 115 16.09 14.80 -16.62
CA LEU A 115 14.74 14.88 -16.08
C LEU A 115 14.86 14.86 -14.55
N ALA A 116 14.49 15.95 -13.88
CA ALA A 116 14.43 16.01 -12.42
C ALA A 116 13.18 15.29 -11.89
N TYR A 117 13.16 14.95 -10.60
CA TYR A 117 11.94 14.51 -9.91
C TYR A 117 10.82 15.55 -10.08
N PRO A 118 9.55 15.15 -10.16
CA PRO A 118 8.45 16.12 -10.16
C PRO A 118 8.44 16.89 -8.84
N GLU A 119 7.90 18.11 -8.82
CA GLU A 119 7.68 18.80 -7.55
C GLU A 119 6.53 18.15 -6.79
N LEU A 120 6.60 18.05 -5.47
CA LEU A 120 5.43 17.69 -4.66
C LEU A 120 4.44 18.86 -4.67
N ASN A 121 3.15 18.59 -4.78
CA ASN A 121 2.14 19.62 -4.57
C ASN A 121 2.17 20.00 -3.07
N ARG A 122 2.80 21.13 -2.75
CA ARG A 122 2.94 21.62 -1.37
C ARG A 122 1.66 22.26 -0.83
N GLU A 123 0.76 22.68 -1.70
CA GLU A 123 -0.52 23.27 -1.32
C GLU A 123 -1.58 22.18 -1.07
N ASP A 124 -1.49 21.07 -1.80
CA ASP A 124 -2.25 19.86 -1.57
C ASP A 124 -1.38 18.61 -1.71
N LEU A 125 -0.78 18.19 -0.58
CA LEU A 125 0.06 16.99 -0.52
C LEU A 125 -0.68 15.70 -0.96
N ASN A 126 -2.01 15.73 -1.11
CA ASN A 126 -2.81 14.59 -1.58
C ASN A 126 -2.80 14.44 -3.11
N GLU A 127 -2.61 15.51 -3.86
CA GLU A 127 -2.36 15.42 -5.31
C GLU A 127 -0.98 14.78 -5.60
N GLY A 128 -0.17 14.60 -4.54
CA GLY A 128 1.13 13.98 -4.58
C GLY A 128 2.12 14.89 -5.29
N TRP A 129 2.30 14.69 -6.58
CA TRP A 129 3.15 15.54 -7.39
C TRP A 129 2.32 16.68 -7.99
N ASN A 130 2.91 17.87 -8.04
CA ASN A 130 2.38 19.02 -8.74
C ASN A 130 2.38 18.73 -10.24
N THR A 131 1.20 18.43 -10.78
CA THR A 131 1.00 18.19 -12.22
C THR A 131 0.58 19.46 -12.98
N ASP A 132 0.31 20.54 -12.24
CA ASP A 132 -0.28 21.78 -12.73
C ASP A 132 0.70 22.95 -12.74
N ASP A 133 1.99 22.75 -12.41
CA ASP A 133 3.02 23.78 -12.56
C ASP A 133 3.62 23.75 -13.99
N PRO A 134 3.18 24.63 -14.90
CA PRO A 134 3.67 24.68 -16.27
C PRO A 134 5.13 25.18 -16.36
N LEU A 135 5.72 25.67 -15.26
CA LEU A 135 7.08 26.19 -15.21
C LEU A 135 8.08 25.11 -14.77
N TYR A 136 7.63 23.99 -14.20
CA TYR A 136 8.55 22.97 -13.70
C TYR A 136 9.25 22.21 -14.83
N TYR A 137 8.51 21.80 -15.86
CA TYR A 137 9.08 21.24 -17.09
C TYR A 137 8.71 22.10 -18.29
N SER A 138 9.71 22.58 -19.03
CA SER A 138 9.45 23.33 -20.27
C SER A 138 8.75 22.45 -21.32
N GLN A 139 7.89 23.05 -22.14
CA GLN A 139 7.21 22.34 -23.23
C GLN A 139 8.21 21.60 -24.16
N ALA A 140 9.37 22.20 -24.42
CA ALA A 140 10.43 21.58 -25.21
C ALA A 140 10.99 20.31 -24.55
N ARG A 141 11.14 20.30 -23.21
CA ARG A 141 11.58 19.14 -22.44
C ARG A 141 10.54 18.02 -22.46
N LEU A 142 9.27 18.36 -22.30
CA LEU A 142 8.16 17.39 -22.37
C LEU A 142 8.08 16.74 -23.76
N LEU A 143 8.16 17.54 -24.84
CA LEU A 143 8.20 17.03 -26.22
C LEU A 143 9.42 16.17 -26.50
N ARG A 144 10.58 16.53 -25.95
CA ARG A 144 11.78 15.68 -26.03
C ARG A 144 11.51 14.34 -25.34
N LEU A 145 11.01 14.34 -24.11
CA LEU A 145 10.72 13.11 -23.37
C LEU A 145 9.75 12.19 -24.13
N GLN A 146 8.66 12.73 -24.65
CA GLN A 146 7.68 11.96 -25.44
C GLN A 146 8.30 11.28 -26.67
N ASN A 147 9.22 11.96 -27.36
CA ASN A 147 9.95 11.38 -28.48
C ASN A 147 11.02 10.38 -28.03
N ASP A 148 11.75 10.71 -26.96
CA ASP A 148 12.82 9.88 -26.39
C ASP A 148 12.26 8.54 -25.91
N LEU A 149 11.04 8.49 -25.35
CA LEU A 149 10.34 7.26 -24.97
C LEU A 149 10.15 6.26 -26.14
N LYS A 150 10.17 6.71 -27.39
CA LYS A 150 10.04 5.86 -28.59
C LYS A 150 11.39 5.29 -29.05
N THR A 151 12.51 5.77 -28.49
CA THR A 151 13.84 5.33 -28.86
C THR A 151 14.19 3.98 -28.26
N GLU A 152 15.07 3.22 -28.91
CA GLU A 152 15.55 1.92 -28.41
C GLU A 152 16.19 2.03 -27.03
N LYS A 153 16.92 3.13 -26.77
CA LYS A 153 17.59 3.41 -25.50
C LYS A 153 16.60 3.46 -24.33
N TYR A 154 15.54 4.26 -24.43
CA TYR A 154 14.52 4.36 -23.38
C TYR A 154 13.71 3.07 -23.26
N GLN A 155 13.32 2.49 -24.40
CA GLN A 155 12.56 1.25 -24.44
C GLN A 155 13.31 0.08 -23.76
N ALA A 156 14.63 0.00 -23.91
CA ALA A 156 15.45 -1.02 -23.24
C ALA A 156 15.42 -0.89 -21.71
N ILE A 157 15.57 0.34 -21.19
CA ILE A 157 15.52 0.60 -19.75
C ILE A 157 14.13 0.31 -19.18
N ILE A 158 13.07 0.78 -19.84
CA ILE A 158 11.69 0.59 -19.37
C ILE A 158 11.30 -0.89 -19.35
N LYS A 159 11.66 -1.66 -20.39
CA LYS A 159 11.42 -3.12 -20.43
C LYS A 159 12.21 -3.87 -19.35
N THR A 160 13.44 -3.44 -19.08
CA THR A 160 14.25 -4.00 -17.99
C THR A 160 13.58 -3.74 -16.65
N TYR A 161 13.19 -2.49 -16.39
CA TYR A 161 12.55 -2.09 -15.15
C TYR A 161 11.20 -2.79 -14.92
N ARG A 162 10.39 -2.93 -15.98
CA ARG A 162 9.17 -3.73 -15.97
C ARG A 162 9.42 -5.18 -15.55
N SER A 163 10.50 -5.79 -16.05
CA SER A 163 10.86 -7.16 -15.70
C SER A 163 11.22 -7.29 -14.22
N GLN A 164 11.86 -6.28 -13.63
CA GLN A 164 12.13 -6.22 -12.18
C GLN A 164 10.82 -6.16 -11.38
N LYS A 165 9.86 -5.30 -11.78
CA LYS A 165 8.52 -5.23 -11.14
C LYS A 165 7.79 -6.57 -11.18
N ILE A 166 7.86 -7.31 -12.30
CA ILE A 166 7.29 -8.65 -12.40
C ILE A 166 7.93 -9.62 -11.39
N ALA A 167 9.24 -9.55 -11.20
CA ALA A 167 9.93 -10.39 -10.22
C ALA A 167 9.47 -10.07 -8.79
N TYR A 168 9.38 -8.79 -8.43
CA TYR A 168 8.87 -8.36 -7.12
C TYR A 168 7.43 -8.79 -6.88
N ARG A 169 6.56 -8.65 -7.90
CA ARG A 169 5.18 -9.13 -7.82
C ARG A 169 5.12 -10.63 -7.54
N ARG A 170 5.97 -11.43 -8.19
CA ARG A 170 6.03 -12.89 -7.95
C ARG A 170 6.47 -13.21 -6.51
N GLY A 171 7.43 -12.48 -5.97
CA GLY A 171 7.88 -12.60 -4.58
C GLY A 171 6.75 -12.33 -3.60
N ALA A 172 6.03 -11.21 -3.78
CA ALA A 172 4.83 -10.88 -3.01
C ALA A 172 3.76 -11.97 -3.13
N GLN A 173 3.53 -12.52 -4.34
CA GLN A 173 2.52 -13.56 -4.56
C GLN A 173 2.82 -14.83 -3.77
N ALA A 174 4.08 -15.25 -3.74
CA ALA A 174 4.49 -16.44 -3.00
C ALA A 174 4.25 -16.26 -1.50
N LYS A 175 4.60 -15.09 -0.96
CA LYS A 175 4.40 -14.74 0.45
C LYS A 175 2.91 -14.64 0.81
N TYR A 176 2.12 -13.96 -0.02
CA TYR A 176 0.65 -13.87 0.11
C TYR A 176 -0.01 -15.26 0.13
N ASN A 177 0.32 -16.11 -0.85
CA ASN A 177 -0.27 -17.46 -0.96
C ASN A 177 0.07 -18.32 0.25
N HIS A 178 1.33 -18.32 0.68
CA HIS A 178 1.77 -19.12 1.81
C HIS A 178 1.18 -18.60 3.13
N GLY A 179 1.17 -17.29 3.36
CA GLY A 179 0.53 -16.68 4.52
C GLY A 179 -0.96 -17.03 4.60
N THR A 180 -1.69 -16.90 3.50
CA THR A 180 -3.11 -17.28 3.40
C THR A 180 -3.33 -18.76 3.76
N ALA A 181 -2.49 -19.65 3.23
CA ALA A 181 -2.56 -21.08 3.57
C ALA A 181 -2.32 -21.33 5.06
N VAL A 182 -1.33 -20.66 5.67
CA VAL A 182 -1.06 -20.76 7.11
C VAL A 182 -2.23 -20.23 7.94
N LEU A 183 -2.86 -19.11 7.56
CA LEU A 183 -4.04 -18.59 8.24
C LEU A 183 -5.20 -19.59 8.24
N ASN A 184 -5.44 -20.23 7.10
CA ASN A 184 -6.48 -21.27 6.98
C ASN A 184 -6.17 -22.47 7.88
N LEU A 185 -4.91 -22.90 7.96
CA LEU A 185 -4.49 -23.98 8.84
C LEU A 185 -4.64 -23.62 10.32
N ILE A 186 -4.29 -22.38 10.72
CA ILE A 186 -4.49 -21.90 12.09
C ILE A 186 -5.98 -21.87 12.42
N LYS A 187 -6.83 -21.36 11.53
CA LYS A 187 -8.30 -21.31 11.72
C LYS A 187 -8.90 -22.72 11.80
N ALA A 188 -8.42 -23.68 11.02
CA ALA A 188 -8.86 -25.07 11.10
C ALA A 188 -8.46 -25.73 12.42
N TYR A 189 -7.27 -25.42 12.95
CA TYR A 189 -6.79 -25.95 14.23
C TYR A 189 -7.40 -25.24 15.45
N ILE A 190 -7.72 -23.94 15.33
CA ILE A 190 -8.32 -23.10 16.37
C ILE A 190 -9.54 -22.38 15.76
N PRO A 191 -10.72 -23.03 15.70
CA PRO A 191 -11.91 -22.48 15.01
C PRO A 191 -12.34 -21.09 15.50
N ASP A 192 -12.16 -20.80 16.79
CA ASP A 192 -12.56 -19.54 17.40
C ASP A 192 -11.47 -18.45 17.32
N VAL A 193 -10.35 -18.71 16.63
CA VAL A 193 -9.32 -17.68 16.42
C VAL A 193 -9.92 -16.50 15.65
N ARG A 194 -9.63 -15.30 16.11
CA ARG A 194 -10.11 -14.05 15.52
C ARG A 194 -9.01 -13.00 15.50
N VAL A 195 -9.17 -12.04 14.59
CA VAL A 195 -8.35 -10.84 14.55
C VAL A 195 -8.79 -9.94 15.69
N ILE A 196 -7.84 -9.25 16.31
CA ILE A 196 -8.09 -8.29 17.37
C ILE A 196 -7.57 -6.94 16.89
N TYR A 197 -8.40 -5.92 17.00
CA TYR A 197 -8.10 -4.54 16.66
C TYR A 197 -8.20 -3.75 17.95
N ASP A 198 -7.18 -2.95 18.25
CA ASP A 198 -7.15 -2.08 19.41
C ASP A 198 -6.78 -0.66 18.95
N ASN A 199 -7.31 0.34 19.66
CA ASN A 199 -7.04 1.77 19.45
C ASN A 199 -7.13 2.18 17.98
N VAL A 200 -8.26 1.90 17.32
CA VAL A 200 -8.51 2.36 15.95
C VAL A 200 -8.91 3.83 15.98
N GLY A 201 -8.28 4.62 15.13
CA GLY A 201 -8.59 6.03 14.96
C GLY A 201 -8.58 6.46 13.50
N ILE A 202 -9.03 7.68 13.27
CA ILE A 202 -9.03 8.37 11.98
C ILE A 202 -8.11 9.60 12.06
N ILE A 203 -7.27 9.81 11.05
CA ILE A 203 -6.31 10.91 10.97
C ILE A 203 -6.30 11.51 9.56
N GLY A 204 -5.96 12.79 9.42
CA GLY A 204 -5.60 13.37 8.14
C GLY A 204 -5.77 14.88 8.11
N THR A 205 -5.58 15.49 6.93
CA THR A 205 -5.67 16.95 6.78
C THR A 205 -7.06 17.50 7.10
N SER A 206 -8.10 16.69 6.98
CA SER A 206 -9.46 17.03 7.44
C SER A 206 -9.58 17.15 8.96
N LEU A 207 -8.62 16.64 9.73
CA LEU A 207 -8.57 16.57 11.20
C LEU A 207 -7.33 17.25 11.81
N GLY A 208 -6.66 18.12 11.06
CA GLY A 208 -5.49 18.86 11.55
C GLY A 208 -4.13 18.36 11.05
N GLY A 209 -4.11 17.32 10.20
CA GLY A 209 -2.91 16.85 9.50
C GLY A 209 -2.50 15.43 9.84
N TYR A 210 -1.41 14.99 9.23
CA TYR A 210 -0.75 13.71 9.50
C TYR A 210 0.46 13.93 10.44
N ASP A 211 1.27 12.90 10.65
CA ASP A 211 2.39 12.92 11.61
C ASP A 211 3.46 13.96 11.25
N ASP A 212 3.61 14.31 9.96
CA ASP A 212 4.56 15.30 9.45
C ASP A 212 4.33 16.71 10.02
N VAL A 213 3.09 17.01 10.41
CA VAL A 213 2.70 18.26 11.08
C VAL A 213 2.28 18.05 12.55
N GLY A 214 2.61 16.88 13.12
CA GLY A 214 2.28 16.54 14.50
C GLY A 214 0.84 16.11 14.74
N GLY A 215 0.12 15.69 13.69
CA GLY A 215 -1.21 15.11 13.79
C GLY A 215 -1.23 13.80 14.59
N ILE A 216 -2.33 13.55 15.28
CA ILE A 216 -2.60 12.30 16.02
C ILE A 216 -3.98 11.78 15.60
N SER A 217 -4.22 10.48 15.74
CA SER A 217 -5.53 9.93 15.35
C SER A 217 -6.60 10.43 16.31
N THR A 218 -7.75 10.79 15.76
CA THR A 218 -8.99 10.91 16.53
C THR A 218 -9.51 9.50 16.81
N PRO A 219 -9.67 9.07 18.08
CA PRO A 219 -10.13 7.74 18.40
C PRO A 219 -11.54 7.46 17.86
N MET A 220 -11.76 6.25 17.37
CA MET A 220 -13.09 5.74 17.02
C MET A 220 -13.63 4.85 18.14
N GLN A 221 -14.95 4.78 18.28
CA GLN A 221 -15.61 3.89 19.23
C GLN A 221 -15.78 2.51 18.61
N GLN A 222 -15.34 1.46 19.29
CA GLN A 222 -15.69 0.10 18.90
C GLN A 222 -17.15 -0.17 19.27
N THR A 223 -18.01 -0.38 18.28
CA THR A 223 -19.44 -0.64 18.48
C THR A 223 -19.78 -2.13 18.41
N ASP A 224 -18.96 -2.92 17.71
CA ASP A 224 -19.05 -4.38 17.69
C ASP A 224 -17.65 -5.00 17.71
N ALA A 225 -17.28 -5.62 18.83
CA ALA A 225 -15.97 -6.23 19.01
C ALA A 225 -15.82 -7.57 18.27
N GLU A 226 -16.91 -8.28 18.00
CA GLU A 226 -16.88 -9.56 17.26
C GLU A 226 -16.74 -9.31 15.76
N ARG A 227 -17.40 -8.26 15.26
CA ARG A 227 -17.35 -7.83 13.85
C ARG A 227 -16.29 -6.77 13.57
N GLY A 228 -15.55 -6.32 14.58
CA GLY A 228 -14.51 -5.31 14.40
C GLY A 228 -15.05 -4.01 13.78
N ILE A 229 -16.23 -3.57 14.21
CA ILE A 229 -16.88 -2.34 13.73
C ILE A 229 -16.47 -1.18 14.63
N TRP A 230 -16.02 -0.11 13.97
CA TRP A 230 -15.58 1.13 14.59
C TRP A 230 -16.35 2.31 14.01
N GLU A 231 -16.81 3.19 14.88
CA GLU A 231 -17.63 4.33 14.49
C GLU A 231 -17.13 5.64 15.09
N ALA A 232 -17.38 6.73 14.37
CA ALA A 232 -17.18 8.09 14.87
C ALA A 232 -18.20 9.04 14.26
N GLN A 233 -18.55 10.10 14.99
CA GLN A 233 -19.27 11.25 14.44
C GLN A 233 -18.37 12.48 14.53
N LEU A 234 -17.94 12.99 13.39
CA LEU A 234 -16.93 14.05 13.31
C LEU A 234 -17.34 15.13 12.30
N PHE A 235 -17.01 16.37 12.63
CA PHE A 235 -16.88 17.42 11.62
C PHE A 235 -15.53 17.26 10.93
N LEU A 236 -15.56 17.15 9.60
CA LEU A 236 -14.36 17.02 8.77
C LEU A 236 -14.26 18.25 7.87
N LYS A 237 -13.07 18.86 7.79
CA LYS A 237 -12.77 19.91 6.80
C LYS A 237 -12.56 19.29 5.42
N LYS A 238 -12.58 20.11 4.37
CA LYS A 238 -12.08 19.68 3.05
C LYS A 238 -10.62 19.21 3.21
N GLY A 239 -10.32 18.01 2.73
CA GLY A 239 -9.01 17.40 2.87
C GLY A 239 -9.09 15.89 2.70
N THR A 240 -8.20 15.17 3.36
CA THR A 240 -8.19 13.71 3.34
C THR A 240 -8.10 13.11 4.73
N VAL A 241 -8.42 11.81 4.79
CA VAL A 241 -8.30 10.98 5.99
C VAL A 241 -7.78 9.58 5.66
N LYS A 242 -7.21 8.92 6.67
CA LYS A 242 -6.94 7.48 6.73
C LYS A 242 -7.34 6.95 8.11
N PHE A 243 -7.59 5.64 8.17
CA PHE A 243 -7.79 4.93 9.42
C PHE A 243 -6.49 4.26 9.85
N ARG A 244 -6.20 4.18 11.15
CA ARG A 244 -5.04 3.43 11.66
C ARG A 244 -5.24 2.90 13.06
N CYS A 245 -4.54 1.81 13.39
CA CYS A 245 -4.45 1.30 14.75
C CYS A 245 -3.26 1.91 15.50
N ASN A 246 -3.42 2.11 16.81
CA ASN A 246 -2.33 2.42 17.74
C ASN A 246 -1.48 3.65 17.35
N ASP A 247 -2.09 4.64 16.69
CA ASP A 247 -1.37 5.81 16.15
C ASP A 247 -0.14 5.44 15.29
N SER A 248 -0.21 4.32 14.58
CA SER A 248 0.90 3.75 13.84
C SER A 248 0.54 3.47 12.40
N TRP A 249 1.47 3.74 11.48
CA TRP A 249 1.34 3.36 10.07
C TRP A 249 1.52 1.86 9.81
N LEU A 250 1.93 1.07 10.82
CA LEU A 250 2.07 -0.38 10.67
C LEU A 250 0.75 -1.01 10.21
N ARG A 251 -0.38 -0.49 10.70
CA ARG A 251 -1.71 -0.97 10.36
C ARG A 251 -2.66 0.18 10.13
N ASN A 252 -2.95 0.42 8.86
CA ASN A 252 -3.77 1.51 8.40
C ASN A 252 -4.62 1.08 7.22
N TRP A 253 -5.72 1.80 6.98
CA TRP A 253 -6.64 1.57 5.88
C TRP A 253 -7.01 2.88 5.20
N GLY A 254 -7.30 2.78 3.92
CA GLY A 254 -7.66 3.90 3.07
C GLY A 254 -8.58 3.50 1.93
N ALA A 255 -8.65 4.36 0.92
CA ALA A 255 -9.33 4.11 -0.33
C ALA A 255 -8.56 3.13 -1.22
N ASP A 256 -9.25 2.57 -2.21
CA ASP A 256 -8.65 1.75 -3.25
C ASP A 256 -7.65 2.56 -4.12
N PHE A 257 -6.69 1.85 -4.71
CA PHE A 257 -5.67 2.46 -5.55
C PHE A 257 -6.30 3.06 -6.83
N GLY A 258 -5.94 4.30 -7.16
CA GLY A 258 -6.42 4.97 -8.37
C GLY A 258 -7.87 5.43 -8.32
N GLN A 259 -8.50 5.45 -7.14
CA GLN A 259 -9.84 6.00 -6.94
C GLN A 259 -9.80 7.22 -6.03
N ASP A 260 -10.14 8.39 -6.59
CA ASP A 260 -10.38 9.60 -5.82
C ASP A 260 -11.85 9.62 -5.39
N SER A 261 -12.11 9.85 -4.10
CA SER A 261 -13.38 10.40 -3.58
C SER A 261 -14.63 9.52 -3.35
N TYR A 262 -14.53 8.19 -3.18
CA TYR A 262 -15.71 7.45 -2.70
C TYR A 262 -15.85 7.54 -1.18
N LEU A 263 -16.94 8.18 -0.72
CA LEU A 263 -17.35 8.21 0.71
C LEU A 263 -17.82 6.84 1.22
N LYS A 264 -17.83 5.82 0.37
CA LYS A 264 -18.12 4.43 0.73
C LYS A 264 -17.33 3.51 -0.18
N GLY A 265 -16.66 2.52 0.37
CA GLY A 265 -15.83 1.64 -0.44
C GLY A 265 -15.11 0.57 0.36
N PRO A 266 -14.24 -0.21 -0.30
CA PRO A 266 -13.34 -1.13 0.38
C PRO A 266 -12.36 -0.32 1.25
N ALA A 267 -12.19 -0.75 2.50
CA ALA A 267 -11.13 -0.28 3.39
C ALA A 267 -9.86 -1.05 3.07
N VAL A 268 -9.12 -0.57 2.07
CA VAL A 268 -7.92 -1.22 1.56
C VAL A 268 -6.80 -1.02 2.59
N PRO A 269 -6.19 -2.10 3.13
CA PRO A 269 -5.01 -1.96 3.99
C PRO A 269 -3.94 -1.17 3.25
N ASP A 270 -3.22 -0.25 3.89
CA ASP A 270 -2.26 0.65 3.21
C ASP A 270 -2.81 1.42 1.99
N GLY A 271 -4.13 1.49 1.86
CA GLY A 271 -4.79 2.15 0.75
C GLY A 271 -4.50 3.64 0.71
N ASN A 272 -4.96 4.28 -0.37
CA ASN A 272 -4.80 5.70 -0.58
C ASN A 272 -5.53 6.55 0.47
N ASN A 273 -5.18 7.83 0.54
CA ASN A 273 -5.94 8.80 1.32
C ASN A 273 -7.40 8.86 0.83
N ILE A 274 -8.36 8.90 1.75
CA ILE A 274 -9.79 9.06 1.43
C ILE A 274 -10.09 10.55 1.37
N GLU A 275 -10.57 11.03 0.22
CA GLU A 275 -10.93 12.44 0.06
C GLU A 275 -12.26 12.78 0.73
N ILE A 276 -12.28 13.93 1.39
CA ILE A 276 -13.41 14.42 2.17
C ILE A 276 -13.79 15.83 1.74
N LYS A 277 -15.08 16.05 1.53
CA LYS A 277 -15.69 17.38 1.45
C LYS A 277 -16.09 17.83 2.84
N GLU A 278 -16.04 19.14 3.08
CA GLU A 278 -16.40 19.69 4.39
C GLU A 278 -17.83 19.31 4.82
N GLY A 279 -17.99 18.89 6.08
CA GLY A 279 -19.29 18.55 6.65
C GLY A 279 -19.21 17.72 7.94
N ASN A 280 -20.38 17.47 8.54
CA ASN A 280 -20.54 16.51 9.62
C ASN A 280 -20.79 15.12 9.03
N TYR A 281 -20.13 14.09 9.56
CA TYR A 281 -20.26 12.72 9.08
C TYR A 281 -20.43 11.75 10.24
N HIS A 282 -21.29 10.76 10.04
CA HIS A 282 -21.22 9.48 10.74
C HIS A 282 -20.35 8.55 9.91
N ILE A 283 -19.29 8.04 10.53
CA ILE A 283 -18.22 7.29 9.90
C ILE A 283 -18.27 5.89 10.46
N VAL A 284 -18.32 4.89 9.59
CA VAL A 284 -18.31 3.48 9.95
C VAL A 284 -17.14 2.81 9.24
N LEU A 285 -16.34 2.05 10.00
CA LEU A 285 -15.28 1.19 9.50
C LEU A 285 -15.56 -0.24 9.96
N ASP A 286 -15.80 -1.14 9.01
CA ASP A 286 -15.99 -2.58 9.23
C ASP A 286 -14.73 -3.32 8.81
N LEU A 287 -13.95 -3.78 9.79
CA LEU A 287 -12.69 -4.45 9.55
C LEU A 287 -12.82 -5.97 9.42
N THR A 288 -14.02 -6.52 9.55
CA THR A 288 -14.32 -7.91 9.19
C THR A 288 -14.58 -8.01 7.69
N ASN A 289 -15.35 -7.07 7.13
CA ASN A 289 -15.67 -7.03 5.70
C ASN A 289 -14.74 -6.14 4.89
N TYR A 290 -13.79 -5.46 5.53
CA TYR A 290 -12.89 -4.49 4.90
C TYR A 290 -13.65 -3.42 4.11
N THR A 291 -14.57 -2.72 4.77
CA THR A 291 -15.34 -1.62 4.17
C THR A 291 -15.37 -0.39 5.06
N TYR A 292 -15.49 0.79 4.46
CA TYR A 292 -15.79 2.02 5.17
C TYR A 292 -17.00 2.74 4.54
N GLU A 293 -17.65 3.59 5.34
CA GLU A 293 -18.75 4.45 4.90
C GLU A 293 -18.77 5.77 5.70
N PHE A 294 -18.89 6.88 4.99
CA PHE A 294 -19.05 8.24 5.52
C PHE A 294 -20.45 8.72 5.13
N THR A 295 -21.38 8.69 6.08
CA THR A 295 -22.73 9.20 5.90
C THR A 295 -22.79 10.64 6.37
N LYS A 296 -23.07 11.58 5.45
CA LYS A 296 -23.20 12.99 5.82
C LYS A 296 -24.40 13.17 6.75
N LEU A 297 -24.21 13.91 7.83
CA LEU A 297 -25.24 14.30 8.77
C LEU A 297 -25.73 15.71 8.40
N ASP A 298 -27.04 15.88 8.35
CA ASP A 298 -27.71 17.17 8.08
C ASP A 298 -27.54 18.16 9.24
#